data_AF-A0A1S3KIS8-F1
#
_entry.id   AF-A0A1S3KIS8-F1
#
_cell.length_a   1.000
_cell.length_b   1.000
_cell.length_c   1.000
_cell.angle_alpha   90.00
_cell.angle_beta   90.00
_cell.angle_gamma   90.00
#
_symmetry.space_group_name_H-M   'P 1'
#
loop_
_entity.id
_entity.type
_entity.pdbx_description
1 polymer ?
#
loop_
_entity_poly.entity_id
_entity_poly.type
_entity_poly.pdbx_seq_one_letter_code
_entity_poly.pdbx_strand_id
1 'polypeptide(L)'
;MTESTMGWQQVISDELFLSKLKLDVTSPSVFVKCQWERCPPLAFVVYRLCLALYFLSWLIYTGYEKGIHYKNPSVFFVYFTHWVLILLTSSMMVSAGATLYHYLLRSRGESWADDITFDIQMEQQSASLAHDQDSRLYQGEDVTVRVITNVKVETPWYCKLSWVLYNMTFSATILVFLIYWPLLYDGHFMGTKFNNHAMTALVMLADVFVTKIPIRLLHMVYPLVFVTVYTIFNIIYSLSGGLNAYGSPYIYKFLDWRKPLIPITVVACLGVVGIPVLQVTIFALYRLRLFLHKRCR
;
A
#
# COMPACT_ATOMS: atom_id res chain seq x y z
N MET A 1 -5.29 28.39 6.92
CA MET A 1 -6.61 27.88 7.34
C MET A 1 -6.44 26.45 7.80
N THR A 2 -6.84 26.12 9.03
CA THR A 2 -6.83 24.74 9.52
C THR A 2 -7.90 23.94 8.78
N GLU A 3 -7.61 22.68 8.42
CA GLU A 3 -8.53 21.75 7.73
C GLU A 3 -9.94 21.63 8.35
N SER A 4 -10.16 22.13 9.57
CA SER A 4 -11.44 22.08 10.27
C SER A 4 -12.54 22.95 9.66
N THR A 5 -12.22 23.86 8.74
CA THR A 5 -13.21 24.75 8.08
C THR A 5 -13.45 24.44 6.60
N MET A 6 -12.76 23.46 6.02
CA MET A 6 -12.97 23.11 4.60
C MET A 6 -14.22 22.25 4.44
N GLY A 7 -15.11 22.68 3.54
CA GLY A 7 -16.25 21.86 3.10
C GLY A 7 -15.79 20.59 2.38
N TRP A 8 -16.59 19.53 2.44
CA TRP A 8 -16.28 18.24 1.79
C TRP A 8 -16.01 18.36 0.28
N GLN A 9 -16.66 19.32 -0.39
CA GLN A 9 -16.40 19.61 -1.81
C GLN A 9 -14.96 20.06 -2.06
N GLN A 10 -14.42 20.93 -1.21
CA GLN A 10 -13.05 21.42 -1.33
C GLN A 10 -12.04 20.30 -1.08
N VAL A 11 -12.28 19.48 -0.05
CA VAL A 11 -11.48 18.28 0.24
C VAL A 11 -11.37 17.35 -0.97
N ILE A 12 -12.51 17.05 -1.61
CA ILE A 12 -12.53 16.15 -2.76
C ILE A 12 -11.83 16.80 -3.95
N SER A 13 -12.11 18.07 -4.22
CA SER A 13 -11.46 18.83 -5.29
C SER A 13 -9.94 18.82 -5.14
N ASP A 14 -9.44 19.04 -3.92
CA ASP A 14 -8.01 19.05 -3.62
C ASP A 14 -7.35 17.68 -3.83
N GLU A 15 -8.09 16.59 -3.63
CA GLU A 15 -7.58 15.23 -3.82
C GLU A 15 -7.58 14.77 -5.29
N LEU A 16 -8.28 15.48 -6.18
CA LEU A 16 -8.37 15.16 -7.60
C LEU A 16 -7.30 15.86 -8.47
N PHE A 17 -6.47 16.72 -7.89
CA PHE A 17 -5.33 17.30 -8.62
C PHE A 17 -4.30 16.22 -9.00
N LEU A 18 -3.84 16.22 -10.26
CA LEU A 18 -2.83 15.25 -10.74
C LEU A 18 -1.53 15.25 -9.93
N SER A 19 -1.20 16.36 -9.27
CA SER A 19 -0.07 16.43 -8.34
C SER A 19 -0.18 15.42 -7.19
N LYS A 20 -1.38 14.98 -6.84
CA LYS A 20 -1.66 13.96 -5.82
C LYS A 20 -1.28 12.54 -6.25
N LEU A 21 -0.98 12.29 -7.53
CA LEU A 21 -0.38 11.02 -7.98
C LEU A 21 1.08 10.86 -7.52
N LYS A 22 1.80 11.96 -7.25
CA LYS A 22 3.21 11.92 -6.85
C LYS A 22 3.38 11.23 -5.49
N LEU A 23 4.36 10.35 -5.35
CA LEU A 23 4.66 9.67 -4.07
C LEU A 23 5.51 10.55 -3.12
N ASP A 24 5.14 11.82 -2.99
CA ASP A 24 5.81 12.78 -2.10
C ASP A 24 4.93 13.07 -0.90
N VAL A 25 5.47 12.87 0.31
CA VAL A 25 4.84 13.25 1.57
C VAL A 25 5.66 14.31 2.30
N THR A 26 4.99 15.21 3.02
CA THR A 26 5.65 16.26 3.81
C THR A 26 6.53 15.70 4.93
N SER A 27 6.11 14.59 5.55
CA SER A 27 6.91 13.92 6.58
C SER A 27 6.92 12.42 6.34
N PRO A 28 8.04 11.84 5.89
CA PRO A 28 8.16 10.39 5.67
C PRO A 28 7.95 9.56 6.95
N SER A 29 8.11 10.16 8.13
CA SER A 29 7.92 9.46 9.40
C SER A 29 6.51 8.89 9.61
N VAL A 30 5.52 9.32 8.80
CA VAL A 30 4.15 8.76 8.83
C VAL A 30 4.08 7.28 8.43
N PHE A 31 5.06 6.76 7.68
CA PHE A 31 5.09 5.36 7.25
C PHE A 31 5.52 4.40 8.36
N VAL A 32 6.21 4.91 9.39
CA VAL A 32 6.85 4.12 10.45
C VAL A 32 6.29 4.42 11.84
N LYS A 33 5.19 5.17 11.93
CA LYS A 33 4.57 5.57 13.20
C LYS A 33 3.11 5.12 13.31
N CYS A 34 2.71 4.83 14.55
CA CYS A 34 1.33 4.63 14.93
C CYS A 34 0.54 5.95 14.91
N GLN A 35 -0.74 5.91 14.53
CA GLN A 35 -1.67 7.04 14.53
C GLN A 35 -1.84 7.63 15.93
N TRP A 36 -1.88 6.75 16.93
CA TRP A 36 -2.22 7.09 18.30
C TRP A 36 -0.96 7.53 19.07
N GLU A 37 -0.94 8.77 19.53
CA GLU A 37 0.24 9.37 20.21
C GLU A 37 0.61 8.67 21.52
N ARG A 38 -0.37 8.06 22.18
CA ARG A 38 -0.17 7.25 23.39
C ARG A 38 0.45 5.88 23.11
N CYS A 39 0.55 5.46 21.84
CA CYS A 39 1.13 4.17 21.48
C CYS A 39 2.67 4.24 21.59
N PRO A 40 3.29 3.42 22.46
CA PRO A 40 4.75 3.39 22.56
C PRO A 40 5.39 2.96 21.23
N PRO A 41 6.51 3.58 20.79
CA PRO A 41 7.16 3.20 19.54
C PRO A 41 7.51 1.71 19.44
N LEU A 42 8.00 1.13 20.54
CA LEU A 42 8.32 -0.31 20.60
C LEU A 42 7.07 -1.18 20.40
N ALA A 43 5.92 -0.79 20.95
CA ALA A 43 4.67 -1.53 20.76
C ALA A 43 4.25 -1.55 19.28
N PHE A 44 4.44 -0.43 18.57
CA PHE A 44 4.16 -0.38 17.13
C PHE A 44 5.15 -1.21 16.29
N VAL A 45 6.43 -1.24 16.67
CA VAL A 45 7.42 -2.13 16.04
C VAL A 45 7.03 -3.59 16.21
N VAL A 46 6.70 -4.00 17.45
CA VAL A 46 6.23 -5.36 17.75
C VAL A 46 4.98 -5.70 16.95
N TYR A 47 4.00 -4.78 16.89
CA TYR A 47 2.80 -4.96 16.05
C TYR A 47 3.14 -5.26 14.59
N ARG A 48 4.04 -4.46 13.97
CA ARG A 48 4.46 -4.67 12.58
C ARG A 48 5.20 -5.99 12.37
N LEU A 49 6.10 -6.35 13.29
CA LEU A 49 6.82 -7.63 13.24
C LEU A 49 5.88 -8.82 13.38
N CYS A 50 4.91 -8.76 14.30
CA CYS A 50 3.90 -9.80 14.46
C CYS A 50 3.08 -10.00 13.18
N LEU A 51 2.62 -8.93 12.53
CA LEU A 51 1.89 -9.04 11.26
C LEU A 51 2.76 -9.63 10.14
N ALA A 52 4.01 -9.19 10.03
CA ALA A 52 4.94 -9.72 9.03
C ALA A 52 5.19 -11.22 9.22
N LEU A 53 5.48 -11.64 10.46
CA LEU A 53 5.69 -13.06 10.79
C LEU A 53 4.41 -13.89 10.60
N TYR A 54 3.25 -13.35 10.98
CA TYR A 54 1.95 -14.00 10.77
C TYR A 54 1.70 -14.31 9.29
N PHE A 55 1.75 -13.30 8.41
CA PHE A 55 1.47 -13.51 6.99
C PHE A 55 2.58 -14.27 6.26
N LEU A 56 3.84 -14.17 6.71
CA LEU A 56 4.92 -15.02 6.20
C LEU A 56 4.65 -16.49 6.53
N SER A 57 4.25 -16.77 7.77
CA SER A 57 3.91 -18.13 8.22
C SER A 57 2.74 -18.70 7.44
N TRP A 58 1.67 -17.91 7.24
CA TRP A 58 0.50 -18.33 6.45
C TRP A 58 0.80 -18.50 4.96
N LEU A 59 1.69 -17.67 4.39
CA LEU A 59 2.13 -17.84 3.00
C LEU A 59 2.89 -19.16 2.83
N ILE A 60 3.83 -19.46 3.72
CA ILE A 60 4.59 -20.71 3.71
C ILE A 60 3.64 -21.90 3.91
N TYR A 61 2.76 -21.83 4.92
CA TYR A 61 1.81 -22.89 5.21
C TYR A 61 0.83 -23.14 4.07
N THR A 62 0.26 -22.08 3.46
CA THR A 62 -0.63 -22.22 2.30
C THR A 62 0.13 -22.82 1.12
N GLY A 63 1.35 -22.36 0.85
CA GLY A 63 2.20 -22.90 -0.22
C GLY A 63 2.49 -24.39 -0.02
N TYR A 64 2.83 -24.78 1.20
CA TYR A 64 3.03 -26.19 1.59
C TYR A 64 1.75 -27.01 1.43
N GLU A 65 0.65 -26.57 2.03
CA GLU A 65 -0.66 -27.25 1.98
C GLU A 65 -1.16 -27.43 0.54
N LYS A 66 -1.01 -26.40 -0.32
CA LYS A 66 -1.37 -26.53 -1.73
C LYS A 66 -0.37 -27.37 -2.53
N GLY A 67 0.91 -27.31 -2.20
CA GLY A 67 1.95 -28.11 -2.83
C GLY A 67 1.75 -29.62 -2.64
N ILE A 68 1.21 -30.04 -1.50
CA ILE A 68 0.89 -31.46 -1.24
C ILE A 68 -0.44 -31.91 -1.87
N HIS A 69 -1.41 -31.01 -2.02
CA HIS A 69 -2.77 -31.36 -2.48
C HIS A 69 -2.98 -31.14 -3.98
N TYR A 70 -2.25 -30.24 -4.63
CA TYR A 70 -2.35 -30.02 -6.06
C TYR A 70 -1.55 -31.07 -6.82
N LYS A 71 -2.15 -31.62 -7.89
CA LYS A 71 -1.44 -32.52 -8.82
C LYS A 71 -0.20 -31.87 -9.42
N ASN A 72 -0.26 -30.55 -9.66
CA ASN A 72 0.87 -29.74 -10.07
C ASN A 72 1.03 -28.54 -9.10
N PRO A 73 2.10 -28.50 -8.28
CA PRO A 73 2.34 -27.42 -7.34
C PRO A 73 2.46 -26.03 -7.97
N SER A 74 2.90 -25.93 -9.24
CA SER A 74 3.07 -24.64 -9.92
C SER A 74 1.75 -23.88 -10.09
N VAL A 75 0.62 -24.59 -10.03
CA VAL A 75 -0.74 -24.02 -10.07
C VAL A 75 -1.00 -23.11 -8.87
N PHE A 76 -0.24 -23.21 -7.79
CA PHE A 76 -0.28 -22.22 -6.71
C PHE A 76 -0.13 -20.79 -7.26
N PHE A 77 0.81 -20.57 -8.18
CA PHE A 77 1.14 -19.24 -8.71
C PHE A 77 0.12 -18.69 -9.71
N VAL A 78 -0.95 -19.42 -10.05
CA VAL A 78 -1.92 -18.96 -11.05
C VAL A 78 -3.18 -18.33 -10.42
N TYR A 79 -3.47 -18.65 -9.16
CA TYR A 79 -4.63 -18.11 -8.46
C TYR A 79 -4.40 -16.69 -7.95
N PHE A 80 -5.38 -15.81 -8.19
CA PHE A 80 -5.35 -14.42 -7.74
C PHE A 80 -5.20 -14.31 -6.22
N THR A 81 -5.91 -15.16 -5.47
CA THR A 81 -5.80 -15.21 -4.00
C THR A 81 -4.36 -15.37 -3.52
N HIS A 82 -3.54 -16.17 -4.21
CA HIS A 82 -2.14 -16.37 -3.85
C HIS A 82 -1.25 -15.19 -4.26
N TRP A 83 -1.54 -14.52 -5.38
CA TRP A 83 -0.89 -13.25 -5.72
C TRP A 83 -1.15 -12.19 -4.65
N VAL A 84 -2.40 -12.09 -4.16
CA VAL A 84 -2.77 -11.19 -3.07
C VAL A 84 -2.08 -11.55 -1.77
N LEU A 85 -1.96 -12.84 -1.44
CA LEU A 85 -1.24 -13.29 -0.24
C LEU A 85 0.24 -12.93 -0.31
N ILE A 86 0.91 -13.15 -1.45
CA ILE A 86 2.32 -12.75 -1.66
C ILE A 86 2.47 -11.24 -1.53
N LEU A 87 1.62 -10.46 -2.23
CA LEU A 87 1.62 -9.00 -2.18
C LEU A 87 1.44 -8.48 -0.74
N LEU A 88 0.50 -9.06 0.02
CA LEU A 88 0.24 -8.70 1.41
C LEU A 88 1.44 -9.01 2.29
N THR A 89 2.00 -10.22 2.19
CA THR A 89 3.20 -10.61 2.94
C THR A 89 4.36 -9.68 2.64
N SER A 90 4.63 -9.38 1.37
CA SER A 90 5.67 -8.42 0.97
C SER A 90 5.42 -7.03 1.56
N SER A 91 4.20 -6.52 1.52
CA SER A 91 3.84 -5.23 2.12
C SER A 91 4.08 -5.20 3.63
N MET A 92 3.72 -6.28 4.34
CA MET A 92 3.93 -6.39 5.78
C MET A 92 5.41 -6.49 6.12
N MET A 93 6.20 -7.23 5.34
CA MET A 93 7.66 -7.31 5.50
C MET A 93 8.34 -5.95 5.29
N VAL A 94 7.99 -5.22 4.21
CA VAL A 94 8.55 -3.87 3.96
C VAL A 94 8.16 -2.91 5.08
N SER A 95 6.91 -2.93 5.51
CA SER A 95 6.43 -2.07 6.61
C SER A 95 7.12 -2.38 7.94
N ALA A 96 7.33 -3.66 8.25
CA ALA A 96 8.05 -4.09 9.45
C ALA A 96 9.52 -3.72 9.40
N GLY A 97 10.18 -3.97 8.26
CA GLY A 97 11.59 -3.61 8.04
C GLY A 97 11.82 -2.11 8.17
N ALA A 98 10.99 -1.29 7.51
CA ALA A 98 11.07 0.17 7.62
C ALA A 98 10.84 0.64 9.05
N THR A 99 9.83 0.11 9.74
CA THR A 99 9.52 0.51 11.12
C THR A 99 10.65 0.12 12.10
N LEU A 100 11.20 -1.09 11.96
CA LEU A 100 12.32 -1.57 12.78
C LEU A 100 13.59 -0.77 12.52
N TYR A 101 13.96 -0.56 11.25
CA TYR A 101 15.11 0.23 10.87
C TYR A 101 15.08 1.61 11.53
N HIS A 102 13.95 2.31 11.42
CA HIS A 102 13.77 3.64 12.02
C HIS A 102 13.75 3.65 13.55
N TYR A 103 13.25 2.59 14.17
CA TYR A 103 13.33 2.43 15.61
C TYR A 103 14.79 2.26 16.08
N LEU A 104 15.59 1.48 15.34
CA LEU A 104 16.99 1.23 15.66
C LEU A 104 17.86 2.48 15.45
N LEU A 105 17.67 3.24 14.37
CA LEU A 105 18.36 4.52 14.17
C LEU A 105 18.09 5.48 15.34
N ARG A 106 16.81 5.64 15.70
CA ARG A 106 16.42 6.49 16.82
C ARG A 106 17.04 6.03 18.14
N SER A 107 17.16 4.73 18.38
CA SER A 107 17.80 4.19 19.58
C SER A 107 19.31 4.50 19.65
N ARG A 108 19.94 4.77 18.51
CA ARG A 108 21.34 5.19 18.39
C ARG A 108 21.53 6.71 18.45
N GLY A 109 20.43 7.46 18.59
CA GLY A 109 20.45 8.93 18.56
C GLY A 109 20.37 9.53 17.15
N GLU A 110 20.26 8.71 16.10
CA GLU A 110 20.12 9.15 14.71
C GLU A 110 18.63 9.37 14.38
N SER A 111 18.30 10.56 13.91
CA SER A 111 16.94 10.99 13.59
C SER A 111 16.79 11.33 12.11
N TRP A 112 15.56 11.21 11.57
CA TRP A 112 15.21 11.84 10.29
C TRP A 112 15.54 13.33 10.26
N ALA A 113 15.52 14.00 11.41
CA ALA A 113 15.94 15.40 11.51
C ALA A 113 17.43 15.59 11.21
N ASP A 114 18.27 14.60 11.53
CA ASP A 114 19.70 14.65 11.25
C ASP A 114 19.97 14.43 9.76
N ASP A 115 19.25 13.49 9.11
CA ASP A 115 19.29 13.33 7.64
C ASP A 115 18.84 14.61 6.93
N ILE A 116 17.76 15.24 7.42
CA ILE A 116 17.26 16.52 6.87
C ILE A 116 18.27 17.64 7.09
N THR A 117 18.89 17.71 8.26
CA THR A 117 19.90 18.74 8.57
C THR A 117 21.15 18.53 7.71
N PHE A 118 21.54 17.28 7.48
CA PHE A 118 22.63 16.93 6.57
C PHE A 118 22.34 17.32 5.13
N ASP A 119 21.14 17.01 4.61
CA ASP A 119 20.72 17.41 3.26
C ASP A 119 20.70 18.94 3.10
N ILE A 120 20.18 19.67 4.11
CA ILE A 120 20.22 21.14 4.15
C ILE A 120 21.66 21.65 4.12
N GLN A 121 22.57 21.06 4.90
CA GLN A 121 23.98 21.45 4.94
C GLN A 121 24.69 21.20 3.61
N MET A 122 24.40 20.07 2.96
CA MET A 122 24.98 19.71 1.65
C MET A 122 24.45 20.63 0.53
N GLU A 123 23.16 20.97 0.55
CA GLU A 123 22.55 21.92 -0.39
C GLU A 123 23.09 23.35 -0.15
N GLN A 124 23.28 23.76 1.10
CA GLN A 124 23.96 25.03 1.43
C GLN A 124 25.40 25.07 0.92
N GLN A 125 26.14 23.96 1.04
CA GLN A 125 27.53 23.88 0.59
C GLN A 125 27.63 23.89 -0.95
N SER A 126 26.70 23.23 -1.65
CA SER A 126 26.65 23.28 -3.12
C SER A 126 26.20 24.65 -3.63
N ALA A 127 25.24 25.30 -2.97
CA ALA A 127 24.85 26.68 -3.27
C ALA A 127 25.97 27.69 -3.00
N SER A 128 26.77 27.52 -1.93
CA SER A 128 27.91 28.39 -1.64
C SER A 128 29.05 28.21 -2.65
N LEU A 129 29.32 26.98 -3.09
CA LEU A 129 30.26 26.69 -4.17
C LEU A 129 29.80 27.28 -5.52
N ALA A 130 28.50 27.27 -5.79
CA ALA A 130 27.93 27.93 -6.97
C ALA A 130 27.97 29.47 -6.87
N HIS A 131 27.84 30.02 -5.66
CA HIS A 131 27.90 31.46 -5.40
C HIS A 131 29.30 32.05 -5.57
N ASP A 132 30.35 31.27 -5.33
CA ASP A 132 31.75 31.70 -5.50
C ASP A 132 32.13 31.94 -6.98
N GLN A 133 31.31 31.47 -7.92
CA GLN A 133 31.51 31.70 -9.37
C GLN A 133 30.79 32.95 -9.92
N ASP A 134 29.86 33.56 -9.19
CA ASP A 134 29.06 34.70 -9.70
C ASP A 134 28.84 35.75 -8.60
N SER A 135 29.94 36.28 -8.06
CA SER A 135 29.92 37.29 -7.01
C SER A 135 30.01 38.70 -7.61
N ARG A 136 28.85 39.29 -7.94
CA ARG A 136 28.60 40.73 -7.82
C ARG A 136 27.10 41.05 -7.91
N LEU A 137 26.58 41.65 -6.83
CA LEU A 137 25.17 41.93 -6.49
C LEU A 137 24.41 40.72 -5.94
N TYR A 138 24.05 40.76 -4.65
CA TYR A 138 22.78 40.37 -4.03
C TYR A 138 23.01 40.07 -2.53
N GLN A 139 22.13 40.63 -1.70
CA GLN A 139 22.29 40.85 -0.27
C GLN A 139 21.96 39.57 0.54
N GLY A 140 22.87 39.17 1.43
CA GLY A 140 23.01 37.81 1.99
C GLY A 140 21.99 37.30 3.02
N GLU A 141 20.89 38.00 3.28
CA GLU A 141 19.90 37.59 4.30
C GLU A 141 18.61 37.00 3.70
N ASP A 142 18.20 37.46 2.52
CA ASP A 142 16.98 37.00 1.84
C ASP A 142 17.18 35.66 1.10
N VAL A 143 18.43 35.36 0.73
CA VAL A 143 18.79 34.13 -0.01
C VAL A 143 18.81 32.92 0.92
N THR A 144 19.41 33.02 2.11
CA THR A 144 19.52 31.92 3.08
C THR A 144 18.15 31.45 3.59
N VAL A 145 17.22 32.37 3.85
CA VAL A 145 15.83 32.04 4.22
C VAL A 145 15.08 31.35 3.07
N ARG A 146 15.30 31.77 1.82
CA ARG A 146 14.73 31.11 0.62
C ARG A 146 15.31 29.72 0.36
N VAL A 147 16.58 29.46 0.71
CA VAL A 147 17.18 28.12 0.61
C VAL A 147 16.57 27.19 1.67
N ILE A 148 16.50 27.63 2.93
CA ILE A 148 15.96 26.82 4.05
C ILE A 148 14.47 26.46 3.81
N THR A 149 13.70 27.35 3.19
CA THR A 149 12.27 27.10 2.88
C THR A 149 12.04 26.18 1.68
N ASN A 150 13.06 25.93 0.84
CA ASN A 150 12.93 25.11 -0.36
C ASN A 150 13.54 23.71 -0.26
N VAL A 151 14.20 23.34 0.85
CA VAL A 151 14.71 21.97 1.03
C VAL A 151 13.55 21.00 1.22
N LYS A 152 13.08 20.48 0.09
CA LYS A 152 12.02 19.49 0.04
C LYS A 152 12.65 18.13 0.24
N VAL A 153 12.59 17.66 1.49
CA VAL A 153 13.05 16.32 1.88
C VAL A 153 12.32 15.29 1.00
N GLU A 154 13.05 14.63 0.12
CA GLU A 154 12.45 13.63 -0.75
C GLU A 154 11.96 12.45 0.08
N THR A 155 10.80 11.92 -0.29
CA THR A 155 10.29 10.71 0.37
C THR A 155 11.18 9.52 -0.01
N PRO A 156 11.79 8.81 0.96
CA PRO A 156 12.69 7.69 0.63
C PRO A 156 11.99 6.57 -0.13
N TRP A 157 12.76 5.83 -0.92
CA TRP A 157 12.23 4.81 -1.83
C TRP A 157 11.40 3.74 -1.10
N TYR A 158 11.80 3.31 0.10
CA TYR A 158 11.07 2.29 0.86
C TYR A 158 9.73 2.83 1.39
N CYS A 159 9.63 4.13 1.69
CA CYS A 159 8.36 4.78 2.04
C CYS A 159 7.43 4.84 0.82
N LYS A 160 7.97 5.21 -0.36
CA LYS A 160 7.23 5.20 -1.63
C LYS A 160 6.72 3.79 -1.94
N LEU A 161 7.59 2.77 -1.81
CA LEU A 161 7.24 1.36 -2.00
C LEU A 161 6.16 0.90 -1.00
N SER A 162 6.33 1.17 0.30
CA SER A 162 5.31 0.89 1.32
C SER A 162 3.97 1.48 0.93
N TRP A 163 3.96 2.72 0.40
CA TRP A 163 2.72 3.39 0.05
C TRP A 163 1.99 2.73 -1.12
N VAL A 164 2.73 2.39 -2.17
CA VAL A 164 2.20 1.69 -3.34
C VAL A 164 1.63 0.33 -2.92
N LEU A 165 2.43 -0.46 -2.19
CA LEU A 165 2.02 -1.76 -1.68
C LEU A 165 0.80 -1.65 -0.75
N TYR A 166 0.72 -0.61 0.08
CA TYR A 166 -0.42 -0.39 0.97
C TYR A 166 -1.73 -0.18 0.22
N ASN A 167 -1.71 0.64 -0.84
CA ASN A 167 -2.90 0.86 -1.67
C ASN A 167 -3.29 -0.40 -2.44
N MET A 168 -2.31 -1.12 -3.00
CA MET A 168 -2.60 -2.38 -3.72
C MET A 168 -3.19 -3.45 -2.78
N THR A 169 -2.57 -3.64 -1.61
CA THR A 169 -2.97 -4.68 -0.65
C THR A 169 -4.37 -4.45 -0.11
N PHE A 170 -4.70 -3.23 0.33
CA PHE A 170 -6.03 -2.95 0.88
C PHE A 170 -7.13 -3.30 -0.13
N SER A 171 -7.05 -2.75 -1.35
CA SER A 171 -8.06 -3.03 -2.38
C SER A 171 -8.08 -4.51 -2.76
N ALA A 172 -6.92 -5.15 -2.92
CA ALA A 172 -6.84 -6.54 -3.32
C ALA A 172 -7.41 -7.51 -2.27
N THR A 173 -7.14 -7.28 -0.97
CA THR A 173 -7.67 -8.15 0.10
C THR A 173 -9.18 -8.02 0.24
N ILE A 174 -9.73 -6.81 0.12
CA ILE A 174 -11.18 -6.60 0.15
C ILE A 174 -11.83 -7.20 -1.09
N LEU A 175 -11.22 -7.05 -2.27
CA LEU A 175 -11.71 -7.64 -3.51
C LEU A 175 -11.76 -9.17 -3.43
N VAL A 176 -10.70 -9.82 -2.93
CA VAL A 176 -10.65 -11.27 -2.72
C VAL A 176 -11.74 -11.73 -1.75
N PHE A 177 -11.96 -11.01 -0.65
CA PHE A 177 -13.06 -11.30 0.28
C PHE A 177 -14.44 -11.21 -0.40
N LEU A 178 -14.70 -10.09 -1.10
CA LEU A 178 -15.98 -9.81 -1.78
C LEU A 178 -16.25 -10.73 -2.97
N ILE A 179 -15.22 -11.31 -3.60
CA ILE A 179 -15.42 -12.31 -4.65
C ILE A 179 -15.64 -13.69 -4.04
N TYR A 180 -14.83 -14.08 -3.05
CA TYR A 180 -14.85 -15.46 -2.57
C TYR A 180 -16.15 -15.80 -1.86
N TRP A 181 -16.61 -14.99 -0.90
CA TRP A 181 -17.79 -15.34 -0.09
C TRP A 181 -19.06 -15.52 -0.94
N PRO A 182 -19.42 -14.59 -1.85
CA PRO A 182 -20.63 -14.76 -2.65
C PRO A 182 -20.47 -15.69 -3.84
N LEU A 183 -19.27 -15.87 -4.43
CA LEU A 183 -19.12 -16.58 -5.71
C LEU A 183 -18.36 -17.91 -5.62
N LEU A 184 -17.54 -18.13 -4.59
CA LEU A 184 -16.62 -19.27 -4.53
C LEU A 184 -16.70 -20.09 -3.23
N TYR A 185 -17.37 -19.60 -2.20
CA TYR A 185 -17.52 -20.34 -0.96
C TYR A 185 -18.38 -21.59 -1.17
N ASP A 186 -17.85 -22.74 -0.76
CA ASP A 186 -18.45 -24.06 -0.95
C ASP A 186 -19.16 -24.60 0.30
N GLY A 187 -19.38 -23.75 1.31
CA GLY A 187 -20.03 -24.16 2.57
C GLY A 187 -19.09 -24.81 3.58
N HIS A 188 -17.84 -25.11 3.21
CA HIS A 188 -16.89 -25.80 4.08
C HIS A 188 -15.85 -24.84 4.66
N PHE A 189 -15.84 -24.72 5.98
CA PHE A 189 -14.84 -23.95 6.71
C PHE A 189 -13.47 -24.66 6.68
N MET A 190 -12.45 -23.94 6.25
CA MET A 190 -11.06 -24.38 6.33
C MET A 190 -10.20 -23.19 6.76
N GLY A 191 -9.29 -23.39 7.71
CA GLY A 191 -8.47 -22.32 8.26
C GLY A 191 -7.72 -21.53 7.18
N THR A 192 -7.17 -22.20 6.17
CA THR A 192 -6.48 -21.54 5.04
C THR A 192 -7.42 -20.72 4.16
N LYS A 193 -8.63 -21.22 3.88
CA LYS A 193 -9.67 -20.48 3.16
C LYS A 193 -10.10 -19.24 3.93
N PHE A 194 -10.35 -19.38 5.23
CA PHE A 194 -10.72 -18.24 6.08
C PHE A 194 -9.58 -17.21 6.15
N ASN A 195 -8.35 -17.66 6.39
CA ASN A 195 -7.20 -16.78 6.48
C ASN A 195 -6.99 -15.99 5.19
N ASN A 196 -6.86 -16.68 4.06
CA ASN A 196 -6.42 -16.08 2.79
C ASN A 196 -7.42 -15.08 2.19
N HIS A 197 -8.62 -14.98 2.75
CA HIS A 197 -9.68 -14.13 2.24
C HIS A 197 -10.30 -13.22 3.30
N ALA A 198 -10.78 -13.77 4.43
CA ALA A 198 -11.42 -12.98 5.47
C ALA A 198 -10.40 -12.34 6.41
N MET A 199 -9.41 -13.09 6.91
CA MET A 199 -8.42 -12.52 7.83
C MET A 199 -7.55 -11.46 7.15
N THR A 200 -7.14 -11.69 5.91
CA THR A 200 -6.39 -10.68 5.12
C THR A 200 -7.16 -9.36 5.02
N ALA A 201 -8.46 -9.40 4.72
CA ALA A 201 -9.34 -8.23 4.68
C ALA A 201 -9.51 -7.57 6.06
N LEU A 202 -9.77 -8.35 7.11
CA LEU A 202 -9.94 -7.86 8.48
C LEU A 202 -8.69 -7.16 9.00
N VAL A 203 -7.50 -7.71 8.73
CA VAL A 203 -6.25 -7.07 9.14
C VAL A 203 -6.04 -5.75 8.41
N MET A 204 -6.32 -5.66 7.11
CA MET A 204 -6.20 -4.38 6.38
C MET A 204 -7.24 -3.35 6.85
N LEU A 205 -8.45 -3.78 7.19
CA LEU A 205 -9.48 -2.91 7.80
C LEU A 205 -9.07 -2.43 9.20
N ALA A 206 -8.36 -3.23 9.98
CA ALA A 206 -7.85 -2.80 11.29
C ALA A 206 -6.62 -1.89 11.13
N ASP A 207 -5.67 -2.26 10.27
CA ASP A 207 -4.40 -1.56 10.12
C ASP A 207 -4.59 -0.12 9.63
N VAL A 208 -5.62 0.15 8.80
CA VAL A 208 -5.92 1.52 8.36
C VAL A 208 -6.15 2.46 9.54
N PHE A 209 -6.71 1.99 10.67
CA PHE A 209 -6.93 2.79 11.87
C PHE A 209 -5.70 2.87 12.80
N VAL A 210 -4.74 1.94 12.66
CA VAL A 210 -3.54 1.89 13.50
C VAL A 210 -2.42 2.74 12.89
N THR A 211 -2.26 2.70 11.57
CA THR A 211 -1.13 3.36 10.88
C THR A 211 -1.30 4.86 10.67
N LYS A 212 -0.21 5.62 10.56
CA LYS A 212 -0.21 7.03 10.10
C LYS A 212 -0.16 7.18 8.57
N ILE A 213 -0.06 6.10 7.81
CA ILE A 213 0.03 6.16 6.34
C ILE A 213 -1.14 6.99 5.77
N PRO A 214 -0.86 8.02 4.96
CA PRO A 214 -1.89 8.83 4.31
C PRO A 214 -2.51 8.08 3.13
N ILE A 215 -3.77 8.36 2.82
CA ILE A 215 -4.48 7.79 1.67
C ILE A 215 -4.90 8.90 0.73
N ARG A 216 -4.74 8.68 -0.58
CA ARG A 216 -5.11 9.62 -1.65
C ARG A 216 -6.04 8.97 -2.64
N LEU A 217 -7.00 9.73 -3.18
CA LEU A 217 -7.97 9.17 -4.14
C LEU A 217 -7.31 8.72 -5.44
N LEU A 218 -6.38 9.50 -6.00
CA LEU A 218 -5.74 9.15 -7.26
C LEU A 218 -4.78 7.95 -7.16
N HIS A 219 -4.41 7.51 -5.95
CA HIS A 219 -3.61 6.29 -5.77
C HIS A 219 -4.37 5.00 -6.12
N MET A 220 -5.65 5.08 -6.56
CA MET A 220 -6.36 3.97 -7.21
C MET A 220 -5.62 3.39 -8.43
N VAL A 221 -4.71 4.15 -9.03
CA VAL A 221 -3.90 3.66 -10.16
C VAL A 221 -3.07 2.42 -9.79
N TYR A 222 -2.60 2.29 -8.55
CA TYR A 222 -1.76 1.16 -8.13
C TYR A 222 -2.54 -0.16 -8.08
N PRO A 223 -3.69 -0.27 -7.40
CA PRO A 223 -4.51 -1.47 -7.48
C PRO A 223 -5.05 -1.74 -8.90
N LEU A 224 -5.31 -0.72 -9.71
CA LEU A 224 -5.68 -0.90 -11.14
C LEU A 224 -4.56 -1.59 -11.94
N VAL A 225 -3.32 -1.12 -11.79
CA VAL A 225 -2.15 -1.76 -12.43
C VAL A 225 -2.03 -3.20 -11.98
N PHE A 226 -2.17 -3.48 -10.68
CA PHE A 226 -2.06 -4.84 -10.15
C PHE A 226 -3.10 -5.81 -10.76
N VAL A 227 -4.37 -5.41 -10.79
CA VAL A 227 -5.45 -6.22 -11.37
C VAL A 227 -5.27 -6.37 -12.88
N THR A 228 -4.78 -5.33 -13.57
CA THR A 228 -4.49 -5.38 -15.01
C THR A 228 -3.39 -6.39 -15.31
N VAL A 229 -2.28 -6.36 -14.57
CA VAL A 229 -1.17 -7.31 -14.72
C VAL A 229 -1.66 -8.75 -14.49
N TYR A 230 -2.42 -8.99 -13.42
CA TYR A 230 -2.99 -10.31 -13.18
C TYR A 230 -3.94 -10.75 -14.30
N THR A 231 -4.77 -9.84 -14.81
CA THR A 231 -5.71 -10.13 -15.90
C THR A 231 -4.99 -10.52 -17.18
N ILE A 232 -3.94 -9.77 -17.57
CA ILE A 232 -3.11 -10.11 -18.74
C ILE A 232 -2.48 -11.49 -18.57
N PHE A 233 -1.89 -11.76 -17.39
CA PHE A 233 -1.37 -13.09 -17.06
C PHE A 233 -2.44 -14.18 -17.17
N ASN A 234 -3.63 -13.94 -16.60
CA ASN A 234 -4.74 -14.90 -16.57
C ASN A 234 -5.25 -15.24 -17.98
N ILE A 235 -5.33 -14.24 -18.88
CA ILE A 235 -5.67 -14.40 -20.30
C ILE A 235 -4.61 -15.27 -20.98
N ILE A 236 -3.33 -14.87 -20.90
CA ILE A 236 -2.22 -15.59 -21.56
C ILE A 236 -2.16 -17.04 -21.07
N TYR A 237 -2.21 -17.25 -19.74
CA TYR A 237 -2.17 -18.57 -19.14
C TYR A 237 -3.33 -19.46 -19.64
N SER A 238 -4.55 -18.95 -19.62
CA SER A 238 -5.75 -19.72 -20.01
C SER A 238 -5.76 -20.03 -21.52
N LEU A 239 -5.41 -19.06 -22.37
CA LEU A 239 -5.38 -19.25 -23.82
C LEU A 239 -4.20 -20.10 -24.30
N SER A 240 -3.14 -20.23 -23.49
CA SER A 240 -2.00 -21.13 -23.75
C SER A 240 -2.26 -22.57 -23.29
N GLY A 241 -3.50 -22.91 -22.91
CA GLY A 241 -3.87 -24.26 -22.45
C GLY A 241 -3.60 -24.53 -20.97
N GLY A 242 -3.35 -23.49 -20.17
CA GLY A 242 -3.16 -23.61 -18.73
C GLY A 242 -4.39 -24.18 -18.02
N LEU A 243 -4.15 -25.07 -17.06
CA LEU A 243 -5.20 -25.74 -16.27
C LEU A 243 -5.19 -25.26 -14.82
N ASN A 244 -6.34 -25.31 -14.16
CA ASN A 244 -6.43 -25.11 -12.72
C ASN A 244 -6.08 -26.40 -11.93
N ALA A 245 -6.18 -26.34 -10.60
CA ALA A 245 -5.82 -27.47 -9.74
C ALA A 245 -6.68 -28.72 -9.95
N TYR A 246 -7.85 -28.56 -10.58
CA TYR A 246 -8.81 -29.62 -10.88
C TYR A 246 -8.76 -30.08 -12.34
N GLY A 247 -7.79 -29.58 -13.12
CA GLY A 247 -7.66 -29.90 -14.54
C GLY A 247 -8.66 -29.17 -15.45
N SER A 248 -9.37 -28.16 -14.94
CA SER A 248 -10.26 -27.36 -15.78
C SER A 248 -9.47 -26.30 -16.56
N PRO A 249 -9.85 -26.01 -17.82
CA PRO A 249 -9.22 -25.01 -18.70
C PRO A 249 -9.58 -23.55 -18.38
N TYR A 250 -9.81 -23.24 -17.11
CA TYR A 250 -10.00 -21.89 -16.56
C TYR A 250 -9.56 -21.90 -15.09
N ILE A 251 -9.00 -20.79 -14.61
CA ILE A 251 -8.65 -20.65 -13.18
C ILE A 251 -9.90 -20.44 -12.33
N TYR A 252 -10.73 -19.47 -12.74
CA TYR A 252 -12.04 -19.21 -12.17
C TYR A 252 -13.08 -19.31 -13.29
N LYS A 253 -14.22 -19.95 -13.03
CA LYS A 253 -15.25 -20.17 -14.06
C LYS A 253 -15.81 -18.86 -14.64
N PHE A 254 -15.92 -17.83 -13.80
CA PHE A 254 -16.35 -16.48 -14.24
C PHE A 254 -15.25 -15.72 -15.00
N LEU A 255 -14.02 -16.24 -15.04
CA LEU A 255 -12.91 -15.78 -15.86
C LEU A 255 -12.55 -16.77 -16.98
N ASP A 256 -13.54 -17.45 -17.57
CA ASP A 256 -13.31 -18.35 -18.71
C ASP A 256 -13.17 -17.58 -20.03
N TRP A 257 -11.94 -17.23 -20.39
CA TRP A 257 -11.60 -16.43 -21.57
C TRP A 257 -11.94 -17.06 -22.91
N ARG A 258 -12.28 -18.35 -22.94
CA ARG A 258 -12.77 -19.03 -24.16
C ARG A 258 -14.20 -18.63 -24.49
N LYS A 259 -14.92 -18.04 -23.52
CA LYS A 259 -16.25 -17.43 -23.66
C LYS A 259 -16.19 -15.98 -23.18
N PRO A 260 -15.67 -15.06 -24.00
CA PRO A 260 -15.08 -13.81 -23.51
C PRO A 260 -16.09 -12.77 -22.98
N LEU A 261 -17.38 -12.89 -23.29
CA LEU A 261 -18.37 -11.88 -22.90
C LEU A 261 -18.46 -11.67 -21.37
N ILE A 262 -18.55 -12.76 -20.60
CA ILE A 262 -18.61 -12.72 -19.14
C ILE A 262 -17.31 -12.17 -18.52
N PRO A 263 -16.11 -12.74 -18.80
CA PRO A 263 -14.86 -12.25 -18.20
C PRO A 263 -14.56 -10.80 -18.56
N ILE A 264 -14.79 -10.37 -19.81
CA ILE A 264 -14.60 -8.96 -20.21
C ILE A 264 -15.51 -8.05 -19.37
N THR A 265 -16.79 -8.42 -19.23
CA THR A 265 -17.75 -7.64 -18.44
C THR A 265 -17.32 -7.57 -16.96
N VAL A 266 -16.95 -8.70 -16.36
CA VAL A 266 -16.50 -8.76 -14.96
C VAL A 266 -15.26 -7.89 -14.74
N VAL A 267 -14.23 -8.04 -15.58
CA VAL A 267 -12.99 -7.25 -15.47
C VAL A 267 -13.27 -5.76 -15.67
N ALA A 268 -14.07 -5.39 -16.66
CA ALA A 268 -14.42 -4.00 -16.90
C ALA A 268 -15.19 -3.39 -15.72
N CYS A 269 -16.18 -4.10 -15.17
CA CYS A 269 -16.93 -3.65 -13.99
C CYS A 269 -16.03 -3.52 -12.76
N LEU A 270 -15.16 -4.50 -12.49
CA LEU A 270 -14.24 -4.44 -11.36
C LEU A 270 -13.21 -3.31 -11.52
N GLY A 271 -12.68 -3.10 -12.72
CA GLY A 271 -11.71 -2.04 -12.99
C GLY A 271 -12.32 -0.64 -12.93
N VAL A 272 -13.45 -0.42 -13.61
CA VAL A 272 -14.06 0.93 -13.75
C VAL A 272 -14.90 1.32 -12.53
N VAL A 273 -15.52 0.36 -11.84
CA VAL A 273 -16.40 0.63 -10.70
C VAL A 273 -15.82 0.06 -9.41
N GLY A 274 -15.45 -1.22 -9.40
CA GLY A 274 -14.98 -1.91 -8.20
C GLY A 274 -13.78 -1.24 -7.52
N ILE A 275 -12.67 -1.08 -8.24
CA ILE A 275 -11.44 -0.49 -7.69
C ILE A 275 -11.64 0.97 -7.24
N PRO A 276 -12.28 1.86 -8.03
CA PRO A 276 -12.60 3.21 -7.55
C PRO A 276 -13.45 3.22 -6.28
N VAL A 277 -14.49 2.38 -6.19
CA VAL A 277 -15.32 2.27 -4.97
C VAL A 277 -14.48 1.82 -3.77
N LEU A 278 -13.60 0.83 -3.95
CA LEU A 278 -12.68 0.39 -2.90
C LEU A 278 -11.69 1.50 -2.50
N GLN A 279 -11.19 2.29 -3.44
CA GLN A 279 -10.30 3.41 -3.14
C GLN A 279 -11.02 4.53 -2.37
N VAL A 280 -12.25 4.86 -2.76
CA VAL A 280 -13.10 5.81 -2.01
C VAL A 280 -13.37 5.26 -0.60
N THR A 281 -13.57 3.95 -0.46
CA THR A 281 -13.80 3.30 0.84
C THR A 281 -12.59 3.43 1.77
N ILE A 282 -11.38 3.07 1.32
CA ILE A 282 -10.16 3.25 2.13
C ILE A 282 -9.91 4.73 2.45
N PHE A 283 -10.19 5.63 1.51
CA PHE A 283 -10.08 7.06 1.76
C PHE A 283 -11.07 7.52 2.83
N ALA A 284 -12.32 7.07 2.79
CA ALA A 284 -13.32 7.37 3.81
C ALA A 284 -12.91 6.86 5.20
N LEU A 285 -12.39 5.63 5.30
CA LEU A 285 -11.86 5.06 6.54
C LEU A 285 -10.66 5.86 7.07
N TYR A 286 -9.76 6.28 6.18
CA TYR A 286 -8.65 7.18 6.52
C TYR A 286 -9.16 8.51 7.09
N ARG A 287 -10.17 9.13 6.47
CA ARG A 287 -10.78 10.37 6.96
C ARG A 287 -11.45 10.17 8.31
N LEU A 288 -12.14 9.04 8.50
CA LEU A 288 -12.72 8.66 9.79
C LEU A 288 -11.64 8.51 10.86
N ARG A 289 -10.53 7.83 10.56
CA ARG A 289 -9.38 7.73 11.48
C ARG A 289 -8.85 9.10 11.89
N LEU A 290 -8.66 10.03 10.95
CA LEU A 290 -8.21 11.38 11.26
C LEU A 290 -9.20 12.14 12.15
N PHE A 291 -10.50 11.99 11.88
CA PHE A 291 -11.55 12.56 12.71
C PHE A 291 -11.50 12.01 14.15
N LEU A 292 -11.39 10.69 14.31
CA LEU A 292 -11.28 10.05 15.62
C LEU A 292 -10.02 10.49 16.36
N HIS A 293 -8.88 10.55 15.68
CA HIS A 293 -7.63 11.02 16.27
C HIS A 293 -7.75 12.45 16.82
N LYS A 294 -8.42 13.36 16.09
CA LYS A 294 -8.68 14.74 16.55
C LYS A 294 -9.57 14.80 17.80
N ARG A 295 -10.45 13.81 18.02
CA ARG A 295 -11.36 13.74 19.17
C ARG A 295 -10.74 13.06 20.40
N CYS A 296 -9.69 12.27 20.19
CA CYS A 296 -9.00 11.53 21.26
C CYS A 296 -7.68 12.19 21.71
N ARG A 297 -7.32 13.33 21.13
CA ARG A 297 -6.29 14.24 21.65
C ARG A 297 -6.84 15.00 22.85
#